data_AF-A0A9X4MB10-F1
#
_entry.id   AF-A0A9X4MB10-F1
#
_cell.length_a   1.000
_cell.length_b   1.000
_cell.length_c   1.000
_cell.angle_alpha   90.00
_cell.angle_beta   90.00
_cell.angle_gamma   90.00
#
_symmetry.space_group_name_H-M   'P 1'
#
loop_
_entity.id
_entity.type
_entity.pdbx_description
1 polymer ?
#
loop_
_entity_poly.entity_id
_entity_poly.type
_entity_poly.pdbx_seq_one_letter_code
_entity_poly.pdbx_strand_id
1 'polypeptide(L)'
;MSNIPDAYRKVPMMFQAQTNGRCQLQRLDPDRKKAGDSQDAEIWCEEWTSETYPVAPIFEEPVKTQEYTISWRFVTNSGQDDGVIRPVIGASGYPFYPGSSMKGAFRQACKRLFGDRLGKYCGQEISKGDFSPWILRFHGGYPVDNSWTDGLVDLIHPQQKLQVMNSEKEGAKIQISLYQPTIQFGISASEELDKSEWEEIWQIWEAALGRGIGCRVSAGYGHRDQLKGELLYPPHLLKGQGMASKRLDESGEFRPNIFRAAIRGHALRIFGGLTDADTAEKQVEKIFGGVSGHGVWGLLMMNFVTTSFESKLFGNGQWEVPSYKVEGELGWLLSQDISEEHKAALKNLILHLNQFAMIFGGFGKSWRRADHRLFYEEYYEKNNDRKPLIGCHWQWKKGRYARDVKVYGSKYVTNFLDKLQEAARDWLQLQENVKLTANYATGWREAWHPDKVMVWGRIASNKESSEAIQWLHGSYQKRDNKAQIPELSIYKSSVTGRVGQIGRLWHRMYPLMKLEPDPNDSTKKIPKPTASYLELLTIFPDDSDDCLNFLKFLADDGQFKQLWGKPWK
;
A
#
# COMPACT_ATOMS: atom_id res chain seq x y z
N MET A 1 16.77 -20.51 49.87
CA MET A 1 16.09 -20.31 48.57
C MET A 1 16.76 -21.22 47.56
N SER A 2 16.01 -22.12 46.93
CA SER A 2 16.53 -22.94 45.83
C SER A 2 16.76 -22.05 44.61
N ASN A 3 18.01 -21.98 44.13
CA ASN A 3 18.31 -21.34 42.85
C ASN A 3 17.67 -22.19 41.75
N ILE A 4 16.68 -21.65 41.04
CA ILE A 4 16.14 -22.27 39.83
C ILE A 4 17.07 -21.86 38.68
N PRO A 5 17.84 -22.78 38.08
CA PRO A 5 18.67 -22.45 36.93
C PRO A 5 17.81 -21.90 35.80
N ASP A 6 18.29 -20.85 35.14
CA ASP A 6 17.61 -20.18 34.02
C ASP A 6 16.15 -19.79 34.32
N ALA A 7 15.83 -19.40 35.56
CA ALA A 7 14.48 -19.02 35.97
C ALA A 7 13.80 -18.01 35.02
N TYR A 8 14.59 -17.11 34.44
CA TYR A 8 14.12 -16.11 33.47
C TYR A 8 13.55 -16.73 32.18
N ARG A 9 14.00 -17.93 31.77
CA ARG A 9 13.48 -18.66 30.60
C ARG A 9 12.13 -19.35 30.87
N LYS A 10 11.72 -19.46 32.13
CA LYS A 10 10.43 -20.05 32.53
C LYS A 10 9.32 -19.02 32.69
N VAL A 11 9.65 -17.73 32.58
CA VAL A 11 8.67 -16.64 32.63
C VAL A 11 8.04 -16.50 31.24
N PRO A 12 6.70 -16.55 31.09
CA PRO A 12 6.06 -16.37 29.80
C PRO A 12 6.48 -15.07 29.12
N MET A 13 6.59 -15.07 27.80
CA MET A 13 7.12 -13.94 27.01
C MET A 13 6.40 -12.62 27.31
N MET A 14 5.08 -12.67 27.56
CA MET A 14 4.26 -11.49 27.90
C MET A 14 4.75 -10.77 29.16
N PHE A 15 5.32 -11.47 30.13
CA PHE A 15 5.77 -10.89 31.40
C PHE A 15 7.27 -10.53 31.40
N GLN A 16 7.96 -10.78 30.29
CA GLN A 16 9.37 -10.44 30.16
C GLN A 16 9.57 -8.99 29.71
N ALA A 17 10.60 -8.35 30.24
CA ALA A 17 10.97 -6.99 29.85
C ALA A 17 11.38 -6.93 28.36
N GLN A 18 10.79 -5.97 27.62
CA GLN A 18 11.03 -5.76 26.19
C GLN A 18 12.42 -5.14 25.89
N THR A 19 13.48 -5.91 26.13
CA THR A 19 14.89 -5.47 26.08
C THR A 19 15.78 -6.52 25.42
N ASN A 20 16.93 -6.10 24.91
CA ASN A 20 17.83 -7.00 24.19
C ASN A 20 18.33 -8.13 25.11
N GLY A 21 18.37 -9.36 24.61
CA GLY A 21 18.75 -10.56 25.38
C GLY A 21 17.66 -11.12 26.29
N ARG A 22 16.43 -10.56 26.27
CA ARG A 22 15.24 -11.10 26.94
C ARG A 22 14.15 -11.37 25.92
N CYS A 23 13.13 -10.51 25.86
CA CYS A 23 12.03 -10.60 24.90
C CYS A 23 12.01 -9.36 24.01
N GLN A 24 11.89 -9.51 22.69
CA GLN A 24 11.73 -8.41 21.74
C GLN A 24 10.66 -8.72 20.69
N LEU A 25 9.38 -8.73 21.09
CA LEU A 25 8.27 -9.14 20.21
C LEU A 25 8.17 -8.31 18.92
N GLN A 26 8.57 -7.04 18.95
CA GLN A 26 8.49 -6.14 17.78
C GLN A 26 9.69 -6.25 16.84
N ARG A 27 10.81 -6.85 17.27
CA ARG A 27 12.05 -6.87 16.50
C ARG A 27 12.28 -8.26 15.93
N LEU A 28 12.63 -8.29 14.66
CA LEU A 28 13.18 -9.50 14.04
C LEU A 28 14.62 -9.67 14.53
N ASP A 29 14.92 -10.84 15.09
CA ASP A 29 16.28 -11.28 15.42
C ASP A 29 16.86 -12.06 14.21
N PRO A 30 17.81 -11.47 13.47
CA PRO A 30 18.40 -12.12 12.30
C PRO A 30 19.20 -13.37 12.65
N ASP A 31 19.78 -13.45 13.86
CA ASP A 31 20.64 -14.56 14.24
C ASP A 31 19.82 -15.78 14.61
N ARG A 32 18.67 -15.59 15.30
CA ARG A 32 17.66 -16.65 15.45
C ARG A 32 17.15 -17.16 14.11
N LYS A 33 16.84 -16.24 13.17
CA LYS A 33 16.40 -16.64 11.83
C LYS A 33 17.45 -17.48 11.09
N LYS A 34 18.75 -17.17 11.23
CA LYS A 34 19.83 -17.96 10.64
C LYS A 34 20.01 -19.32 11.32
N ALA A 35 19.81 -19.38 12.64
CA ALA A 35 19.89 -20.62 13.42
C ALA A 35 18.69 -21.55 13.19
N GLY A 36 17.59 -21.03 12.61
CA GLY A 36 16.33 -21.76 12.47
C GLY A 36 15.47 -21.75 13.73
N ASP A 37 15.76 -20.83 14.66
CA ASP A 37 15.03 -20.67 15.92
C ASP A 37 13.80 -19.77 15.74
N SER A 38 12.74 -20.07 16.50
CA SER A 38 11.53 -19.25 16.56
C SER A 38 11.84 -17.84 17.08
N GLN A 39 11.21 -16.85 16.46
CA GLN A 39 11.23 -15.46 16.91
C GLN A 39 10.43 -15.33 18.22
N ASP A 40 10.76 -14.35 19.05
CA ASP A 40 10.03 -14.14 20.32
C ASP A 40 8.52 -13.93 20.10
N ALA A 41 8.15 -13.27 19.00
CA ALA A 41 6.75 -13.10 18.62
C ALA A 41 6.04 -14.41 18.26
N GLU A 42 6.75 -15.38 17.67
CA GLU A 42 6.18 -16.70 17.35
C GLU A 42 5.97 -17.49 18.65
N ILE A 43 6.97 -17.52 19.53
CA ILE A 43 6.89 -18.17 20.84
C ILE A 43 5.75 -17.56 21.66
N TRP A 44 5.62 -16.24 21.70
CA TRP A 44 4.53 -15.59 22.42
C TRP A 44 3.15 -15.91 21.84
N CYS A 45 3.03 -15.99 20.50
CA CYS A 45 1.78 -16.42 19.87
C CYS A 45 1.43 -17.87 20.22
N GLU A 46 2.41 -18.77 20.25
CA GLU A 46 2.21 -20.15 20.69
C GLU A 46 1.75 -20.22 22.16
N GLU A 47 2.43 -19.53 23.08
CA GLU A 47 2.03 -19.43 24.50
C GLU A 47 0.61 -18.88 24.66
N TRP A 48 0.25 -17.85 23.90
CA TRP A 48 -1.07 -17.24 23.97
C TRP A 48 -2.16 -18.19 23.45
N THR A 49 -1.94 -18.79 22.28
CA THR A 49 -2.94 -19.66 21.64
C THR A 49 -3.11 -20.98 22.39
N SER A 50 -2.04 -21.55 22.98
CA SER A 50 -2.11 -22.80 23.74
C SER A 50 -2.91 -22.68 25.04
N GLU A 51 -2.90 -21.50 25.67
CA GLU A 51 -3.61 -21.21 26.91
C GLU A 51 -4.98 -20.57 26.68
N THR A 52 -5.37 -20.34 25.42
CA THR A 52 -6.71 -19.86 25.09
C THR A 52 -7.72 -20.99 25.29
N TYR A 53 -8.87 -20.68 25.89
CA TYR A 53 -9.96 -21.65 26.04
C TYR A 53 -10.46 -22.13 24.68
N PRO A 54 -10.95 -23.39 24.58
CA PRO A 54 -11.35 -23.97 23.29
C PRO A 54 -12.66 -23.40 22.73
N VAL A 55 -13.46 -22.70 23.54
CA VAL A 55 -14.79 -22.21 23.18
C VAL A 55 -14.81 -20.68 23.23
N ALA A 56 -15.27 -20.07 22.13
CA ALA A 56 -15.39 -18.63 22.01
C ALA A 56 -16.37 -18.05 23.05
N PRO A 57 -16.12 -16.84 23.58
CA PRO A 57 -17.06 -16.15 24.45
C PRO A 57 -18.43 -15.97 23.78
N ILE A 58 -19.51 -16.32 24.50
CA ILE A 58 -20.88 -16.20 24.02
C ILE A 58 -21.52 -14.96 24.62
N PHE A 59 -22.19 -14.15 23.79
CA PHE A 59 -23.04 -13.08 24.29
C PHE A 59 -24.37 -13.64 24.81
N GLU A 60 -24.70 -13.36 26.06
CA GLU A 60 -25.96 -13.77 26.68
C GLU A 60 -27.10 -12.79 26.33
N GLU A 61 -28.36 -13.25 26.37
CA GLU A 61 -29.51 -12.33 26.26
C GLU A 61 -29.47 -11.29 27.39
N PRO A 62 -29.87 -10.02 27.15
CA PRO A 62 -30.60 -9.52 25.97
C PRO A 62 -29.69 -8.97 24.84
N VAL A 63 -28.42 -9.37 24.76
CA VAL A 63 -27.49 -8.84 23.75
C VAL A 63 -27.89 -9.33 22.35
N LYS A 64 -28.06 -8.38 21.42
CA LYS A 64 -28.25 -8.67 20.00
C LYS A 64 -26.90 -8.73 19.30
N THR A 65 -26.73 -9.72 18.43
CA THR A 65 -25.45 -9.98 17.76
C THR A 65 -25.56 -9.94 16.24
N GLN A 66 -24.47 -9.55 15.59
CA GLN A 66 -24.24 -9.76 14.16
C GLN A 66 -22.79 -10.12 13.89
N GLU A 67 -22.57 -10.93 12.86
CA GLU A 67 -21.26 -11.43 12.44
C GLU A 67 -20.80 -10.74 11.16
N TYR A 68 -19.52 -10.40 11.11
CA TYR A 68 -18.90 -9.82 9.93
C TYR A 68 -17.49 -10.35 9.73
N THR A 69 -17.16 -10.66 8.48
CA THR A 69 -15.82 -11.09 8.08
C THR A 69 -14.97 -9.90 7.66
N ILE A 70 -13.77 -9.80 8.22
CA ILE A 70 -12.77 -8.81 7.82
C ILE A 70 -12.07 -9.28 6.53
N SER A 71 -11.93 -8.40 5.55
CA SER A 71 -11.50 -8.76 4.20
C SER A 71 -10.00 -9.11 4.08
N TRP A 72 -9.17 -8.62 5.00
CA TRP A 72 -7.73 -8.88 5.01
C TRP A 72 -7.20 -9.09 6.42
N ARG A 73 -6.39 -8.18 6.98
CA ARG A 73 -5.84 -8.31 8.33
C ARG A 73 -6.56 -7.38 9.30
N PHE A 74 -6.81 -7.86 10.50
CA PHE A 74 -7.38 -7.08 11.59
C PHE A 74 -6.35 -6.86 12.69
N VAL A 75 -6.20 -5.60 13.13
CA VAL A 75 -5.28 -5.23 14.22
C VAL A 75 -6.04 -4.35 15.19
N THR A 76 -6.06 -4.78 16.45
CA THR A 76 -6.29 -3.89 17.58
C THR A 76 -4.96 -3.59 18.27
N ASN A 77 -4.87 -2.46 18.95
CA ASN A 77 -3.69 -2.12 19.76
C ASN A 77 -4.13 -2.08 21.22
N SER A 78 -3.60 -2.98 22.04
CA SER A 78 -3.91 -2.99 23.48
C SER A 78 -3.44 -1.71 24.18
N GLY A 79 -2.41 -1.05 23.65
CA GLY A 79 -1.78 0.11 24.28
C GLY A 79 -1.14 -0.19 25.65
N GLN A 80 -1.03 -1.47 26.02
CA GLN A 80 -0.45 -1.89 27.30
C GLN A 80 1.07 -1.88 27.27
N ASP A 81 1.67 -2.01 26.09
CA ASP A 81 3.12 -2.08 25.89
C ASP A 81 3.57 -1.01 24.89
N ASP A 82 4.46 -0.11 25.30
CA ASP A 82 4.98 0.97 24.43
C ASP A 82 5.72 0.44 23.19
N GLY A 83 6.21 -0.80 23.25
CA GLY A 83 7.07 -1.40 22.24
C GLY A 83 6.38 -2.31 21.23
N VAL A 84 5.14 -2.75 21.45
CA VAL A 84 4.55 -3.87 20.68
C VAL A 84 3.11 -3.57 20.31
N ILE A 85 2.77 -3.75 19.03
CA ILE A 85 1.38 -3.71 18.56
C ILE A 85 0.83 -5.12 18.62
N ARG A 86 -0.05 -5.37 19.58
CA ARG A 86 -0.77 -6.63 19.75
C ARG A 86 -2.25 -6.42 20.05
N PRO A 87 -3.09 -7.43 19.75
CA PRO A 87 -4.50 -7.36 20.05
C PRO A 87 -4.78 -7.12 21.54
N VAL A 88 -5.92 -6.49 21.81
CA VAL A 88 -6.56 -6.57 23.13
C VAL A 88 -6.97 -8.02 23.35
N ILE A 89 -6.57 -8.60 24.48
CA ILE A 89 -6.99 -9.95 24.89
C ILE A 89 -8.16 -9.77 25.86
N GLY A 90 -9.30 -10.37 25.51
CA GLY A 90 -10.54 -10.32 26.27
C GLY A 90 -10.78 -11.61 27.08
N ALA A 91 -12.06 -11.92 27.28
CA ALA A 91 -12.47 -13.10 28.03
C ALA A 91 -11.90 -14.39 27.42
N SER A 92 -11.56 -15.34 28.29
CA SER A 92 -11.12 -16.68 27.91
C SER A 92 -9.88 -16.74 27.00
N GLY A 93 -9.08 -15.66 26.98
CA GLY A 93 -7.88 -15.56 26.15
C GLY A 93 -8.13 -15.14 24.70
N TYR A 94 -9.38 -14.90 24.29
CA TYR A 94 -9.66 -14.52 22.89
C TYR A 94 -9.24 -13.08 22.58
N PRO A 95 -8.82 -12.79 21.33
CA PRO A 95 -8.66 -11.40 20.93
C PRO A 95 -10.02 -10.71 20.91
N PHE A 96 -10.01 -9.42 21.20
CA PHE A 96 -11.22 -8.64 21.43
C PHE A 96 -11.15 -7.29 20.74
N TYR A 97 -12.28 -6.85 20.16
CA TYR A 97 -12.49 -5.47 19.77
C TYR A 97 -13.29 -4.75 20.85
N PRO A 98 -12.70 -3.78 21.58
CA PRO A 98 -13.36 -3.17 22.73
C PRO A 98 -14.68 -2.49 22.41
N GLY A 99 -15.67 -2.65 23.28
CA GLY A 99 -16.95 -1.95 23.21
C GLY A 99 -16.83 -0.42 23.19
N SER A 100 -15.79 0.14 23.82
CA SER A 100 -15.46 1.57 23.73
C SER A 100 -15.03 1.99 22.33
N SER A 101 -14.22 1.17 21.65
CA SER A 101 -13.80 1.40 20.26
C SER A 101 -14.99 1.25 19.30
N MET A 102 -15.85 0.25 19.56
CA MET A 102 -17.11 0.07 18.84
C MET A 102 -18.03 1.28 18.98
N LYS A 103 -18.24 1.78 20.21
CA LYS A 103 -19.00 3.01 20.48
C LYS A 103 -18.42 4.21 19.73
N GLY A 104 -17.08 4.39 19.74
CA GLY A 104 -16.42 5.49 19.04
C GLY A 104 -16.68 5.49 17.54
N ALA A 105 -16.47 4.34 16.89
CA ALA A 105 -16.72 4.17 15.45
C ALA A 105 -18.22 4.31 15.11
N PHE A 106 -19.10 3.70 15.91
CA PHE A 106 -20.54 3.83 15.77
C PHE A 106 -20.99 5.29 15.89
N ARG A 107 -20.53 6.02 16.90
CA ARG A 107 -20.87 7.42 17.12
C ARG A 107 -20.50 8.28 15.91
N GLN A 108 -19.34 8.04 15.30
CA GLN A 108 -18.90 8.77 14.10
C GLN A 108 -19.82 8.49 12.90
N ALA A 109 -20.26 7.25 12.71
CA ALA A 109 -21.20 6.89 11.66
C ALA A 109 -22.61 7.44 11.93
N CYS A 110 -23.10 7.32 13.17
CA CYS A 110 -24.40 7.82 13.63
C CYS A 110 -24.53 9.32 13.38
N LYS A 111 -23.50 10.11 13.72
CA LYS A 111 -23.48 11.56 13.49
C LYS A 111 -23.75 11.94 12.03
N ARG A 112 -23.35 11.08 11.08
CA ARG A 112 -23.49 11.35 9.64
C ARG A 112 -24.79 10.83 9.05
N LEU A 113 -25.27 9.67 9.52
CA LEU A 113 -26.48 9.03 8.97
C LEU A 113 -27.76 9.44 9.70
N PHE A 114 -27.70 9.52 11.02
CA PHE A 114 -28.84 9.75 11.93
C PHE A 114 -28.40 10.69 13.06
N GLY A 115 -28.03 11.92 12.70
CA GLY A 115 -27.41 12.88 13.63
C GLY A 115 -28.31 13.27 14.81
N ASP A 116 -29.62 13.27 14.59
CA ASP A 116 -30.68 13.47 15.58
C ASP A 116 -30.77 12.32 16.61
N ARG A 117 -30.38 11.10 16.22
CA ARG A 117 -30.37 9.91 17.10
C ARG A 117 -29.09 9.77 17.93
N LEU A 118 -28.08 10.60 17.67
CA LEU A 118 -26.76 10.53 18.33
C LEU A 118 -26.86 10.62 19.86
N GLY A 119 -27.70 11.53 20.36
CA GLY A 119 -27.95 11.70 21.80
C GLY A 119 -28.59 10.47 22.42
N LYS A 120 -29.64 9.93 21.79
CA LYS A 120 -30.34 8.70 22.22
C LYS A 120 -29.39 7.51 22.30
N TYR A 121 -28.62 7.26 21.24
CA TYR A 121 -27.82 6.04 21.12
C TYR A 121 -26.46 6.09 21.80
N CYS A 122 -25.80 7.26 21.83
CA CYS A 122 -24.41 7.37 22.28
C CYS A 122 -24.18 8.42 23.38
N GLY A 123 -25.21 9.20 23.73
CA GLY A 123 -25.16 10.27 24.71
C GLY A 123 -24.82 11.61 24.07
N GLN A 124 -25.24 12.69 24.72
CA GLN A 124 -24.92 14.06 24.34
C GLN A 124 -24.26 14.78 25.51
N GLU A 125 -23.27 15.61 25.23
CA GLU A 125 -22.64 16.44 26.26
C GLU A 125 -23.66 17.49 26.73
N ILE A 126 -23.94 17.51 28.03
CA ILE A 126 -24.88 18.45 28.68
C ILE A 126 -24.10 19.66 29.23
N SER A 127 -22.93 19.42 29.82
CA SER A 127 -22.00 20.43 30.31
C SER A 127 -20.57 19.89 30.21
N LYS A 128 -19.53 20.74 30.28
CA LYS A 128 -18.11 20.35 30.04
C LYS A 128 -17.72 19.02 30.69
N GLY A 129 -17.75 17.93 29.91
CA GLY A 129 -17.42 16.57 30.35
C GLY A 129 -18.58 15.70 30.89
N ASP A 130 -19.75 16.27 31.18
CA ASP A 130 -20.94 15.52 31.60
C ASP A 130 -21.82 15.15 30.41
N PHE A 131 -22.16 13.87 30.30
CA PHE A 131 -22.98 13.34 29.20
C PHE A 131 -24.32 12.82 29.72
N SER A 132 -25.38 13.04 28.93
CA SER A 132 -26.66 12.39 29.15
C SER A 132 -26.49 10.87 29.07
N PRO A 133 -27.18 10.09 29.94
CA PRO A 133 -27.31 8.66 29.74
C PRO A 133 -27.84 8.35 28.33
N TRP A 134 -27.42 7.22 27.79
CA TRP A 134 -27.81 6.77 26.46
C TRP A 134 -28.28 5.32 26.54
N ILE A 135 -29.08 4.89 25.57
CA ILE A 135 -29.80 3.62 25.69
C ILE A 135 -28.96 2.40 25.27
N LEU A 136 -27.92 2.56 24.44
CA LEU A 136 -27.15 1.43 23.90
C LEU A 136 -25.90 1.11 24.73
N ARG A 137 -25.72 -0.17 25.07
CA ARG A 137 -24.45 -0.69 25.57
C ARG A 137 -23.74 -1.47 24.46
N PHE A 138 -22.52 -1.05 24.16
CA PHE A 138 -21.64 -1.70 23.19
C PHE A 138 -20.76 -2.70 23.90
N HIS A 139 -20.92 -3.99 23.59
CA HIS A 139 -20.16 -5.08 24.23
C HIS A 139 -18.85 -5.40 23.51
N GLY A 140 -18.64 -4.84 22.31
CA GLY A 140 -17.46 -5.11 21.50
C GLY A 140 -17.67 -6.32 20.60
N GLY A 141 -16.58 -6.99 20.22
CA GLY A 141 -16.68 -8.21 19.40
C GLY A 141 -15.53 -9.19 19.57
N TYR A 142 -15.85 -10.46 19.39
CA TYR A 142 -14.94 -11.61 19.49
C TYR A 142 -14.95 -12.41 18.18
N PRO A 143 -13.84 -13.08 17.83
CA PRO A 143 -13.88 -14.11 16.79
C PRO A 143 -14.92 -15.19 17.12
N VAL A 144 -15.56 -15.72 16.09
CA VAL A 144 -16.62 -16.74 16.23
C VAL A 144 -16.09 -18.16 16.49
N ASP A 145 -14.84 -18.42 16.13
CA ASP A 145 -14.20 -19.74 16.23
C ASP A 145 -12.69 -19.59 16.48
N ASN A 146 -11.90 -20.65 16.36
CA ASN A 146 -10.45 -20.64 16.58
C ASN A 146 -9.63 -20.34 15.30
N SER A 147 -10.24 -20.07 14.16
CA SER A 147 -9.50 -19.76 12.92
C SER A 147 -8.64 -18.50 13.04
N TRP A 148 -8.90 -17.62 14.02
CA TRP A 148 -8.08 -16.44 14.27
C TRP A 148 -6.65 -16.76 14.74
N THR A 149 -6.38 -17.97 15.23
CA THR A 149 -5.04 -18.37 15.70
C THR A 149 -4.04 -18.52 14.55
N ASP A 150 -4.54 -18.64 13.33
CA ASP A 150 -3.71 -18.83 12.16
C ASP A 150 -3.13 -17.50 11.66
N GLY A 151 -1.82 -17.53 11.43
CA GLY A 151 -1.14 -16.46 10.72
C GLY A 151 -1.01 -15.12 11.47
N LEU A 152 -0.92 -15.20 12.81
CA LEU A 152 -0.89 -14.06 13.73
C LEU A 152 0.29 -13.10 13.52
N VAL A 153 1.49 -13.65 13.33
CA VAL A 153 2.71 -12.83 13.22
C VAL A 153 2.75 -12.15 11.85
N ASP A 154 2.78 -10.82 11.89
CA ASP A 154 2.70 -9.94 10.73
C ASP A 154 3.93 -9.02 10.63
N LEU A 155 4.43 -8.85 9.41
CA LEU A 155 5.66 -8.12 9.11
C LEU A 155 5.37 -6.79 8.41
N ILE A 156 5.90 -5.72 8.97
CA ILE A 156 5.90 -4.38 8.37
C ILE A 156 7.32 -4.02 8.00
N HIS A 157 7.49 -3.53 6.77
CA HIS A 157 8.77 -3.06 6.26
C HIS A 157 8.67 -1.58 5.88
N PRO A 158 9.07 -0.66 6.77
CA PRO A 158 9.25 0.73 6.39
C PRO A 158 10.35 0.81 5.32
N GLN A 159 10.02 1.33 4.13
CA GLN A 159 10.98 1.46 3.03
C GLN A 159 11.01 2.85 2.42
N GLN A 160 10.21 3.81 2.89
CA GLN A 160 10.03 5.09 2.19
C GLN A 160 11.35 5.85 1.99
N LYS A 161 12.15 6.02 3.05
CA LYS A 161 13.45 6.70 2.97
C LYS A 161 14.37 6.02 1.97
N LEU A 162 14.52 4.70 2.11
CA LEU A 162 15.28 3.86 1.21
C LEU A 162 14.79 3.99 -0.25
N GLN A 163 13.48 4.12 -0.48
CA GLN A 163 12.89 4.09 -1.81
C GLN A 163 12.90 5.45 -2.51
N VAL A 164 12.75 6.57 -1.81
CA VAL A 164 12.62 7.91 -2.41
C VAL A 164 13.82 8.80 -2.17
N MET A 165 14.36 8.79 -0.95
CA MET A 165 15.24 9.84 -0.44
C MET A 165 16.71 9.44 -0.58
N ASN A 166 17.13 8.44 0.19
CA ASN A 166 18.53 8.09 0.38
C ASN A 166 18.71 6.56 0.51
N SER A 167 19.85 6.11 1.03
CA SER A 167 20.17 4.70 1.23
C SER A 167 19.92 4.21 2.66
N GLU A 168 19.23 4.99 3.49
CA GLU A 168 18.90 4.65 4.88
C GLU A 168 17.93 3.46 4.91
N LYS A 169 18.35 2.37 5.57
CA LYS A 169 17.54 1.17 5.72
C LYS A 169 16.84 1.19 7.07
N GLU A 170 15.55 0.93 7.07
CA GLU A 170 14.79 0.64 8.28
C GLU A 170 14.56 -0.88 8.37
N GLY A 171 14.73 -1.42 9.59
CA GLY A 171 14.54 -2.85 9.85
C GLY A 171 13.07 -3.27 9.78
N ALA A 172 12.83 -4.54 9.48
CA ALA A 172 11.50 -5.13 9.59
C ALA A 172 10.97 -5.00 11.03
N LYS A 173 9.68 -4.74 11.15
CA LYS A 173 8.96 -4.62 12.42
C LYS A 173 7.88 -5.69 12.46
N ILE A 174 7.77 -6.36 13.60
CA ILE A 174 6.73 -7.34 13.85
C ILE A 174 5.55 -6.65 14.55
N GLN A 175 4.35 -7.02 14.15
CA GLN A 175 3.10 -6.77 14.87
C GLN A 175 2.27 -8.05 14.88
N ILE A 176 1.28 -8.10 15.76
CA ILE A 176 0.35 -9.23 15.85
C ILE A 176 -0.99 -8.81 15.25
N SER A 177 -1.50 -9.60 14.32
CA SER A 177 -2.74 -9.30 13.58
C SER A 177 -3.51 -10.57 13.26
N LEU A 178 -4.83 -10.51 13.27
CA LEU A 178 -5.68 -11.63 12.87
C LEU A 178 -5.84 -11.63 11.35
N TYR A 179 -5.70 -12.79 10.70
CA TYR A 179 -5.88 -12.92 9.26
C TYR A 179 -7.32 -13.35 8.92
N GLN A 180 -8.05 -12.46 8.25
CA GLN A 180 -9.43 -12.61 7.80
C GLN A 180 -10.42 -13.16 8.85
N PRO A 181 -10.41 -12.66 10.10
CA PRO A 181 -11.31 -13.18 11.13
C PRO A 181 -12.78 -12.86 10.80
N THR A 182 -13.69 -13.78 11.15
CA THR A 182 -15.10 -13.48 11.33
C THR A 182 -15.35 -13.11 12.79
N ILE A 183 -15.91 -11.92 13.02
CA ILE A 183 -16.10 -11.34 14.35
C ILE A 183 -17.59 -11.17 14.61
N GLN A 184 -18.07 -11.69 15.75
CA GLN A 184 -19.40 -11.44 16.27
C GLN A 184 -19.37 -10.22 17.18
N PHE A 185 -20.20 -9.22 16.87
CA PHE A 185 -20.34 -8.01 17.68
C PHE A 185 -21.64 -8.01 18.46
N GLY A 186 -21.61 -7.51 19.70
CA GLY A 186 -22.77 -7.44 20.59
C GLY A 186 -23.20 -6.02 20.94
N ILE A 187 -24.50 -5.72 20.82
CA ILE A 187 -25.13 -4.48 21.31
C ILE A 187 -26.36 -4.86 22.14
N SER A 188 -26.55 -4.23 23.28
CA SER A 188 -27.81 -4.32 24.04
C SER A 188 -28.40 -2.92 24.26
N ALA A 189 -29.69 -2.86 24.59
CA ALA A 189 -30.38 -1.63 24.93
C ALA A 189 -30.91 -1.68 26.36
N SER A 190 -31.01 -0.54 27.04
CA SER A 190 -31.68 -0.41 28.34
C SER A 190 -33.20 -0.36 28.23
N GLU A 191 -33.71 -0.18 27.02
CA GLU A 191 -35.13 -0.07 26.68
C GLU A 191 -35.50 -1.13 25.64
N GLU A 192 -36.78 -1.51 25.59
CA GLU A 192 -37.30 -2.37 24.53
C GLU A 192 -37.39 -1.57 23.24
N LEU A 193 -36.70 -2.04 22.20
CA LEU A 193 -36.66 -1.43 20.88
C LEU A 193 -37.37 -2.33 19.89
N ASP A 194 -38.13 -1.71 18.99
CA ASP A 194 -38.75 -2.43 17.88
C ASP A 194 -37.71 -2.93 16.87
N LYS A 195 -38.18 -3.77 15.94
CA LYS A 195 -37.33 -4.34 14.90
C LYS A 195 -36.71 -3.28 13.98
N SER A 196 -37.45 -2.21 13.66
CA SER A 196 -36.95 -1.15 12.78
C SER A 196 -35.84 -0.32 13.43
N GLU A 197 -35.90 -0.05 14.73
CA GLU A 197 -34.82 0.63 15.45
C GLU A 197 -33.56 -0.26 15.51
N TRP A 198 -33.71 -1.58 15.68
CA TRP A 198 -32.57 -2.50 15.59
C TRP A 198 -31.96 -2.54 14.19
N GLU A 199 -32.77 -2.52 13.12
CA GLU A 199 -32.28 -2.42 11.75
C GLU A 199 -31.48 -1.12 11.52
N GLU A 200 -31.94 0.01 12.07
CA GLU A 200 -31.24 1.29 12.04
C GLU A 200 -29.89 1.22 12.78
N ILE A 201 -29.88 0.67 13.99
CA ILE A 201 -28.66 0.49 14.79
C ILE A 201 -27.62 -0.33 14.03
N TRP A 202 -28.03 -1.45 13.43
CA TRP A 202 -27.12 -2.26 12.64
C TRP A 202 -26.67 -1.55 11.36
N GLN A 203 -27.54 -0.79 10.70
CA GLN A 203 -27.15 0.04 9.55
C GLN A 203 -26.05 1.06 9.90
N ILE A 204 -26.13 1.68 11.09
CA ILE A 204 -25.09 2.58 11.59
C ILE A 204 -23.78 1.82 11.81
N TRP A 205 -23.84 0.66 12.47
CA TRP A 205 -22.66 -0.16 12.74
C TRP A 205 -22.00 -0.64 11.44
N GLU A 206 -22.79 -1.09 10.47
CA GLU A 206 -22.32 -1.47 9.15
C GLU A 206 -21.62 -0.32 8.40
N ALA A 207 -22.14 0.90 8.55
CA ALA A 207 -21.50 2.08 7.97
C ALA A 207 -20.17 2.43 8.65
N ALA A 208 -20.04 2.17 9.96
CA ALA A 208 -18.77 2.27 10.66
C ALA A 208 -17.77 1.22 10.17
N LEU A 209 -18.18 -0.04 10.06
CA LEU A 209 -17.38 -1.14 9.50
C LEU A 209 -16.92 -0.87 8.06
N GLY A 210 -17.76 -0.24 7.24
CA GLY A 210 -17.45 0.13 5.86
C GLY A 210 -16.30 1.14 5.71
N ARG A 211 -15.91 1.81 6.80
CA ARG A 211 -14.74 2.70 6.88
C ARG A 211 -13.51 2.02 7.47
N GLY A 212 -13.68 0.80 7.96
CA GLY A 212 -12.71 -0.03 8.64
C GLY A 212 -12.55 0.31 10.12
N ILE A 213 -12.17 -0.70 10.90
CA ILE A 213 -12.07 -0.65 12.37
C ILE A 213 -10.67 -1.06 12.87
N GLY A 214 -10.34 -0.69 14.11
CA GLY A 214 -9.04 -0.99 14.71
C GLY A 214 -7.94 -0.03 14.28
N CYS A 215 -6.73 -0.54 14.07
CA CYS A 215 -5.56 0.27 13.77
C CYS A 215 -5.11 0.13 12.30
N ARG A 216 -4.38 1.13 11.81
CA ARG A 216 -3.82 1.15 10.44
C ARG A 216 -4.87 1.02 9.33
N VAL A 217 -6.09 1.47 9.61
CA VAL A 217 -7.25 1.41 8.70
C VAL A 217 -6.96 2.09 7.37
N SER A 218 -6.20 3.19 7.36
CA SER A 218 -5.78 3.87 6.13
C SER A 218 -4.98 2.95 5.18
N ALA A 219 -4.29 1.94 5.71
CA ALA A 219 -3.49 0.98 4.96
C ALA A 219 -4.25 -0.30 4.55
N GLY A 220 -5.55 -0.37 4.80
CA GLY A 220 -6.41 -1.50 4.41
C GLY A 220 -6.65 -2.54 5.53
N TYR A 221 -6.15 -2.31 6.75
CA TYR A 221 -6.46 -3.18 7.89
C TYR A 221 -7.89 -2.95 8.40
N GLY A 222 -8.55 -4.01 8.85
CA GLY A 222 -9.85 -3.95 9.52
C GLY A 222 -11.03 -3.52 8.66
N HIS A 223 -10.90 -3.57 7.33
CA HIS A 223 -12.01 -3.31 6.40
C HIS A 223 -12.87 -4.54 6.17
N ARG A 224 -14.16 -4.34 5.91
CA ARG A 224 -15.04 -5.38 5.34
C ARG A 224 -14.95 -5.40 3.81
N ASP A 225 -15.50 -6.44 3.22
CA ASP A 225 -15.61 -6.68 1.77
C ASP A 225 -16.44 -5.63 1.01
N GLN A 226 -17.32 -4.90 1.68
CA GLN A 226 -18.17 -3.87 1.06
C GLN A 226 -17.78 -2.44 1.43
N LEU A 227 -17.57 -1.61 0.41
CA LEU A 227 -17.40 -0.17 0.55
C LEU A 227 -18.72 0.52 0.89
N LYS A 228 -18.83 1.05 2.11
CA LYS A 228 -19.88 2.00 2.50
C LYS A 228 -19.23 3.30 2.96
N GLY A 229 -19.48 4.40 2.26
CA GLY A 229 -18.94 5.72 2.60
C GLY A 229 -18.86 6.68 1.43
N GLU A 230 -18.40 7.90 1.72
CA GLU A 230 -18.19 8.92 0.71
C GLU A 230 -16.93 8.61 -0.11
N LEU A 231 -17.16 8.15 -1.34
CA LEU A 231 -16.10 7.81 -2.28
C LEU A 231 -15.50 9.08 -2.89
N LEU A 232 -14.23 9.35 -2.57
CA LEU A 232 -13.48 10.40 -3.23
C LEU A 232 -13.09 9.96 -4.65
N TYR A 233 -12.59 8.73 -4.75
CA TYR A 233 -12.25 8.05 -5.98
C TYR A 233 -13.04 6.73 -6.01
N PRO A 234 -14.03 6.58 -6.91
CA PRO A 234 -14.86 5.39 -6.93
C PRO A 234 -14.03 4.16 -7.27
N PRO A 235 -14.47 2.94 -6.94
CA PRO A 235 -13.70 1.73 -7.16
C PRO A 235 -13.37 1.49 -8.64
N HIS A 236 -12.15 1.07 -8.91
CA HIS A 236 -11.69 0.66 -10.24
C HIS A 236 -11.19 -0.76 -10.22
N LEU A 237 -11.69 -1.54 -11.17
CA LEU A 237 -11.24 -2.90 -11.35
C LEU A 237 -9.84 -2.90 -11.98
N LEU A 238 -8.89 -3.44 -11.23
CA LEU A 238 -7.49 -3.62 -11.61
C LEU A 238 -7.21 -5.10 -11.79
N LYS A 239 -6.25 -5.41 -12.66
CA LYS A 239 -5.63 -6.72 -12.77
C LYS A 239 -4.12 -6.55 -12.61
N GLY A 240 -3.53 -7.38 -11.75
CA GLY A 240 -2.12 -7.29 -11.38
C GLY A 240 -1.44 -8.64 -11.26
N GLN A 241 -0.14 -8.66 -11.50
CA GLN A 241 0.72 -9.78 -11.12
C GLN A 241 2.10 -9.31 -10.67
N GLY A 242 2.72 -10.04 -9.75
CA GLY A 242 4.04 -9.72 -9.21
C GLY A 242 4.49 -10.69 -8.13
N MET A 243 5.59 -10.35 -7.45
CA MET A 243 6.10 -11.10 -6.31
C MET A 243 5.30 -10.77 -5.04
N ALA A 244 4.85 -11.79 -4.33
CA ALA A 244 4.13 -11.64 -3.06
C ALA A 244 5.07 -11.26 -1.92
N SER A 245 4.49 -10.72 -0.85
CA SER A 245 5.23 -10.56 0.40
C SER A 245 5.43 -11.93 1.05
N LYS A 246 6.58 -12.13 1.67
CA LYS A 246 6.86 -13.35 2.42
C LYS A 246 6.54 -13.09 3.89
N ARG A 247 5.85 -14.04 4.51
CA ARG A 247 5.65 -14.10 5.96
C ARG A 247 6.90 -14.71 6.62
N LEU A 248 6.92 -14.82 7.96
CA LEU A 248 8.07 -15.39 8.68
C LEU A 248 8.29 -16.86 8.32
N ASP A 249 7.20 -17.61 8.18
CA ASP A 249 7.14 -18.99 7.69
C ASP A 249 7.43 -19.13 6.17
N GLU A 250 7.94 -18.08 5.52
CA GLU A 250 8.24 -17.97 4.09
C GLU A 250 7.02 -18.08 3.15
N SER A 251 5.81 -18.26 3.69
CA SER A 251 4.57 -18.32 2.91
C SER A 251 4.24 -16.98 2.24
N GLY A 252 3.53 -17.06 1.11
CA GLY A 252 3.17 -15.91 0.30
C GLY A 252 1.88 -15.22 0.73
N GLU A 253 1.90 -13.90 0.83
CA GLU A 253 0.71 -13.09 1.08
C GLU A 253 0.62 -11.92 0.11
N PHE A 254 -0.53 -11.77 -0.56
CA PHE A 254 -0.88 -10.54 -1.24
C PHE A 254 -1.37 -9.51 -0.22
N ARG A 255 -0.71 -8.35 -0.22
CA ARG A 255 -0.95 -7.31 0.78
C ARG A 255 -1.48 -6.07 0.08
N PRO A 256 -2.78 -5.74 0.20
CA PRO A 256 -3.37 -4.59 -0.48
C PRO A 256 -2.74 -3.25 -0.10
N ASN A 257 -2.08 -3.16 1.05
CA ASN A 257 -1.34 -1.96 1.47
C ASN A 257 -0.28 -1.48 0.45
N ILE A 258 0.13 -2.31 -0.53
CA ILE A 258 1.01 -1.91 -1.63
C ILE A 258 0.45 -0.74 -2.44
N PHE A 259 -0.88 -0.62 -2.59
CA PHE A 259 -1.50 0.48 -3.32
C PHE A 259 -1.26 1.80 -2.60
N ARG A 260 -1.57 1.86 -1.30
CA ARG A 260 -1.27 3.05 -0.49
C ARG A 260 0.21 3.36 -0.46
N ALA A 261 1.07 2.36 -0.29
CA ALA A 261 2.52 2.58 -0.25
C ALA A 261 3.05 3.21 -1.55
N ALA A 262 2.60 2.73 -2.72
CA ALA A 262 2.99 3.29 -4.01
C ALA A 262 2.47 4.71 -4.19
N ILE A 263 1.16 4.95 -4.00
CA ILE A 263 0.55 6.26 -4.19
C ILE A 263 1.14 7.30 -3.23
N ARG A 264 1.34 6.95 -1.95
CA ARG A 264 2.03 7.81 -0.97
C ARG A 264 3.46 8.12 -1.41
N GLY A 265 4.19 7.11 -1.90
CA GLY A 265 5.54 7.31 -2.43
C GLY A 265 5.57 8.19 -3.68
N HIS A 266 4.59 8.09 -4.57
CA HIS A 266 4.49 8.96 -5.75
C HIS A 266 4.13 10.39 -5.36
N ALA A 267 3.18 10.59 -4.44
CA ALA A 267 2.88 11.91 -3.89
C ALA A 267 4.16 12.58 -3.34
N LEU A 268 4.98 11.82 -2.60
CA LEU A 268 6.26 12.33 -2.09
C LEU A 268 7.19 12.77 -3.22
N ARG A 269 7.37 11.96 -4.27
CA ARG A 269 8.23 12.32 -5.42
C ARG A 269 7.74 13.59 -6.13
N ILE A 270 6.43 13.70 -6.35
CA ILE A 270 5.84 14.86 -7.02
C ILE A 270 5.96 16.11 -6.14
N PHE A 271 5.58 16.03 -4.86
CA PHE A 271 5.67 17.17 -3.94
C PHE A 271 7.10 17.61 -3.71
N GLY A 272 8.04 16.67 -3.55
CA GLY A 272 9.47 16.97 -3.46
C GLY A 272 10.06 17.58 -4.73
N GLY A 273 9.34 17.56 -5.85
CA GLY A 273 9.67 18.31 -7.07
C GLY A 273 9.04 19.71 -7.13
N LEU A 274 8.15 20.07 -6.21
CA LEU A 274 7.37 21.32 -6.23
C LEU A 274 7.63 22.24 -5.02
N THR A 275 8.19 21.68 -3.96
CA THR A 275 8.51 22.36 -2.70
C THR A 275 9.70 21.67 -2.01
N ASP A 276 10.13 22.20 -0.87
CA ASP A 276 11.21 21.65 -0.08
C ASP A 276 10.85 20.30 0.58
N ALA A 277 11.86 19.60 1.11
CA ALA A 277 11.70 18.25 1.64
C ALA A 277 10.75 18.17 2.85
N ASP A 278 10.85 19.13 3.79
CA ASP A 278 10.05 19.14 5.03
C ASP A 278 8.58 19.44 4.71
N THR A 279 8.34 20.43 3.85
CA THR A 279 6.99 20.73 3.36
C THR A 279 6.39 19.53 2.62
N ALA A 280 7.15 18.89 1.73
CA ALA A 280 6.68 17.72 0.98
C ALA A 280 6.31 16.54 1.91
N GLU A 281 7.12 16.25 2.92
CA GLU A 281 6.83 15.19 3.91
C GLU A 281 5.57 15.51 4.70
N LYS A 282 5.46 16.72 5.26
CA LYS A 282 4.28 17.16 6.03
C LYS A 282 2.99 17.07 5.22
N GLN A 283 3.01 17.48 3.95
CA GLN A 283 1.83 17.43 3.10
C GLN A 283 1.44 16.00 2.72
N VAL A 284 2.42 15.11 2.51
CA VAL A 284 2.13 13.68 2.33
C VAL A 284 1.55 13.06 3.61
N GLU A 285 2.06 13.42 4.78
CA GLU A 285 1.51 12.95 6.06
C GLU A 285 0.09 13.46 6.30
N LYS A 286 -0.23 14.71 5.94
CA LYS A 286 -1.61 15.22 6.01
C LYS A 286 -2.58 14.38 5.17
N ILE A 287 -2.18 13.98 3.97
CA ILE A 287 -3.04 13.17 3.09
C ILE A 287 -3.16 11.72 3.58
N PHE A 288 -2.04 11.07 3.87
CA PHE A 288 -2.02 9.61 4.08
C PHE A 288 -1.95 9.20 5.56
N GLY A 289 -1.66 10.13 6.47
CA GLY A 289 -1.34 9.89 7.87
C GLY A 289 0.16 9.74 8.10
N GLY A 290 0.59 10.11 9.30
CA GLY A 290 1.99 10.17 9.71
C GLY A 290 2.16 9.94 11.21
N VAL A 291 3.39 9.72 11.64
CA VAL A 291 3.76 9.53 13.05
C VAL A 291 4.85 10.51 13.49
N SER A 292 5.20 11.48 12.63
CA SER A 292 6.28 12.42 12.89
C SER A 292 5.86 13.43 13.95
N GLY A 293 6.49 13.37 15.13
CA GLY A 293 6.20 14.24 16.29
C GLY A 293 4.94 13.82 17.05
N HIS A 294 3.77 13.93 16.40
CA HIS A 294 2.49 13.45 16.92
C HIS A 294 1.77 12.64 15.83
N GLY A 295 0.85 11.75 16.24
CA GLY A 295 0.06 10.98 15.29
C GLY A 295 -0.78 11.90 14.42
N VAL A 296 -0.55 11.90 13.11
CA VAL A 296 -1.33 12.66 12.12
C VAL A 296 -2.39 11.75 11.53
N TRP A 297 -3.66 12.08 11.77
CA TRP A 297 -4.77 11.41 11.11
C TRP A 297 -4.85 11.88 9.66
N GLY A 298 -4.50 10.98 8.72
CA GLY A 298 -4.55 11.26 7.29
C GLY A 298 -5.97 11.49 6.79
N LEU A 299 -6.13 12.21 5.68
CA LEU A 299 -7.42 12.45 5.02
C LEU A 299 -7.95 11.23 4.25
N LEU A 300 -7.08 10.32 3.80
CA LEU A 300 -7.45 9.23 2.90
C LEU A 300 -7.44 7.84 3.56
N MET A 301 -8.42 7.04 3.16
CA MET A 301 -8.47 5.60 3.39
C MET A 301 -8.47 4.89 2.04
N MET A 302 -7.65 3.84 1.96
CA MET A 302 -7.60 2.97 0.80
C MET A 302 -8.40 1.71 1.09
N ASN A 303 -9.19 1.27 0.12
CA ASN A 303 -9.79 -0.05 0.14
C ASN A 303 -9.52 -0.78 -1.17
N PHE A 304 -9.30 -2.08 -1.05
CA PHE A 304 -9.15 -2.96 -2.19
C PHE A 304 -9.97 -4.23 -1.96
N VAL A 305 -11.00 -4.42 -2.77
CA VAL A 305 -11.86 -5.60 -2.70
C VAL A 305 -11.38 -6.60 -3.75
N THR A 306 -10.75 -7.68 -3.30
CA THR A 306 -10.28 -8.76 -4.16
C THR A 306 -11.47 -9.48 -4.79
N THR A 307 -11.49 -9.58 -6.12
CA THR A 307 -12.51 -10.33 -6.89
C THR A 307 -11.98 -11.64 -7.45
N SER A 308 -10.66 -11.75 -7.61
CA SER A 308 -9.99 -12.99 -7.98
C SER A 308 -8.56 -12.96 -7.43
N PHE A 309 -8.10 -14.08 -6.86
CA PHE A 309 -6.75 -14.21 -6.35
C PHE A 309 -6.20 -15.60 -6.61
N GLU A 310 -4.97 -15.64 -7.08
CA GLU A 310 -4.19 -16.85 -7.30
C GLU A 310 -2.78 -16.62 -6.73
N SER A 311 -2.38 -17.50 -5.82
CA SER A 311 -1.01 -17.55 -5.27
C SER A 311 -0.27 -18.74 -5.86
N LYS A 312 0.96 -18.51 -6.33
CA LYS A 312 1.82 -19.56 -6.89
C LYS A 312 3.28 -19.30 -6.53
N LEU A 313 4.04 -20.37 -6.32
CA LEU A 313 5.50 -20.28 -6.29
C LEU A 313 6.03 -20.08 -7.71
N PHE A 314 7.07 -19.25 -7.84
CA PHE A 314 7.81 -19.02 -9.08
C PHE A 314 9.29 -19.24 -8.83
N GLY A 315 9.99 -19.82 -9.80
CA GLY A 315 11.42 -20.10 -9.70
C GLY A 315 11.71 -21.49 -9.13
N ASN A 316 13.00 -21.85 -9.10
CA ASN A 316 13.48 -23.14 -8.60
C ASN A 316 14.55 -22.96 -7.50
N GLY A 317 14.53 -23.83 -6.49
CA GLY A 317 15.53 -23.86 -5.41
C GLY A 317 15.60 -22.54 -4.63
N GLN A 318 16.81 -21.98 -4.45
CA GLN A 318 17.01 -20.72 -3.72
C GLN A 318 16.32 -19.48 -4.34
N TRP A 319 15.84 -19.59 -5.59
CA TRP A 319 15.14 -18.51 -6.29
C TRP A 319 13.62 -18.63 -6.20
N GLU A 320 13.12 -19.69 -5.56
CA GLU A 320 11.70 -19.90 -5.36
C GLU A 320 11.12 -18.79 -4.48
N VAL A 321 10.12 -18.10 -5.02
CA VAL A 321 9.43 -17.00 -4.34
C VAL A 321 7.93 -17.10 -4.57
N PRO A 322 7.11 -16.75 -3.56
CA PRO A 322 5.69 -16.64 -3.79
C PRO A 322 5.39 -15.45 -4.71
N SER A 323 4.42 -15.67 -5.58
CA SER A 323 3.94 -14.72 -6.56
C SER A 323 2.41 -14.68 -6.53
N TYR A 324 1.84 -13.57 -6.99
CA TYR A 324 0.40 -13.40 -7.08
C TYR A 324 -0.03 -13.08 -8.51
N LYS A 325 -1.25 -13.50 -8.83
CA LYS A 325 -2.12 -12.88 -9.83
C LYS A 325 -3.40 -12.49 -9.12
N VAL A 326 -3.81 -11.23 -9.27
CA VAL A 326 -4.93 -10.68 -8.52
C VAL A 326 -5.78 -9.78 -9.41
N GLU A 327 -7.07 -9.82 -9.18
CA GLU A 327 -8.02 -8.84 -9.66
C GLU A 327 -8.81 -8.29 -8.49
N GLY A 328 -9.16 -7.02 -8.54
CA GLY A 328 -9.94 -6.40 -7.48
C GLY A 328 -10.19 -4.93 -7.72
N GLU A 329 -11.09 -4.38 -6.92
CA GLU A 329 -11.53 -3.00 -7.04
C GLU A 329 -10.79 -2.09 -6.05
N LEU A 330 -9.99 -1.16 -6.57
CA LEU A 330 -9.29 -0.16 -5.76
C LEU A 330 -10.13 1.12 -5.64
N GLY A 331 -10.46 1.52 -4.42
CA GLY A 331 -11.18 2.76 -4.12
C GLY A 331 -10.49 3.61 -3.05
N TRP A 332 -10.82 4.89 -3.02
CA TRP A 332 -10.35 5.84 -2.00
C TRP A 332 -11.51 6.59 -1.36
N LEU A 333 -11.51 6.64 -0.03
CA LEU A 333 -12.51 7.33 0.78
C LEU A 333 -11.88 8.45 1.60
N LEU A 334 -12.69 9.43 1.94
CA LEU A 334 -12.35 10.40 2.97
C LEU A 334 -12.56 9.78 4.36
N SER A 335 -11.55 9.89 5.21
CA SER A 335 -11.67 9.56 6.64
C SER A 335 -12.29 10.68 7.46
N GLN A 336 -12.17 11.92 6.96
CA GLN A 336 -12.53 13.15 7.65
C GLN A 336 -13.27 14.07 6.68
N ASP A 337 -14.15 14.90 7.21
CA ASP A 337 -14.87 15.88 6.40
C ASP A 337 -13.93 17.07 6.12
N ILE A 338 -13.93 17.54 4.88
CA ILE A 338 -13.11 18.67 4.40
C ILE A 338 -13.98 19.57 3.52
N SER A 339 -13.53 20.80 3.25
CA SER A 339 -14.28 21.70 2.37
C SER A 339 -14.42 21.13 0.95
N GLU A 340 -15.48 21.49 0.24
CA GLU A 340 -15.71 21.00 -1.13
C GLU A 340 -14.57 21.38 -2.10
N GLU A 341 -13.93 22.52 -1.89
CA GLU A 341 -12.74 22.94 -2.65
C GLU A 341 -11.55 21.99 -2.41
N HIS A 342 -11.23 21.70 -1.14
CA HIS A 342 -10.18 20.74 -0.78
C HIS A 342 -10.50 19.34 -1.30
N LYS A 343 -11.76 18.93 -1.23
CA LYS A 343 -12.24 17.64 -1.73
C LYS A 343 -12.08 17.53 -3.24
N ALA A 344 -12.44 18.57 -4.00
CA ALA A 344 -12.25 18.60 -5.45
C ALA A 344 -10.77 18.50 -5.83
N ALA A 345 -9.90 19.28 -5.17
CA ALA A 345 -8.45 19.24 -5.41
C ALA A 345 -7.85 17.88 -5.05
N LEU A 346 -8.20 17.32 -3.88
CA LEU A 346 -7.69 16.01 -3.45
C LEU A 346 -8.16 14.88 -4.36
N LYS A 347 -9.42 14.93 -4.81
CA LYS A 347 -9.96 13.98 -5.80
C LYS A 347 -9.18 14.03 -7.11
N ASN A 348 -8.88 15.24 -7.60
CA ASN A 348 -8.11 15.43 -8.82
C ASN A 348 -6.67 14.92 -8.68
N LEU A 349 -6.03 15.23 -7.55
CA LEU A 349 -4.69 14.75 -7.22
C LEU A 349 -4.64 13.22 -7.17
N ILE A 350 -5.56 12.58 -6.45
CA ILE A 350 -5.58 11.12 -6.29
C ILE A 350 -5.86 10.42 -7.62
N LEU A 351 -6.74 10.96 -8.46
CA LEU A 351 -6.94 10.46 -9.82
C LEU A 351 -5.61 10.43 -10.60
N HIS A 352 -4.88 11.55 -10.63
CA HIS A 352 -3.63 11.65 -11.38
C HIS A 352 -2.51 10.81 -10.77
N LEU A 353 -2.44 10.67 -9.44
CA LEU A 353 -1.46 9.79 -8.80
C LEU A 353 -1.72 8.30 -9.09
N ASN A 354 -2.99 7.86 -9.12
CA ASN A 354 -3.33 6.50 -9.53
C ASN A 354 -2.96 6.25 -10.99
N GLN A 355 -3.25 7.20 -11.89
CA GLN A 355 -2.84 7.12 -13.30
C GLN A 355 -1.32 7.08 -13.44
N PHE A 356 -0.61 7.91 -12.68
CA PHE A 356 0.85 7.98 -12.69
C PHE A 356 1.48 6.64 -12.28
N ALA A 357 0.98 6.03 -11.20
CA ALA A 357 1.44 4.72 -10.76
C ALA A 357 1.27 3.65 -11.85
N MET A 358 0.15 3.66 -12.57
CA MET A 358 -0.12 2.71 -13.65
C MET A 358 0.74 2.94 -14.89
N ILE A 359 1.01 4.20 -15.24
CA ILE A 359 1.76 4.59 -16.46
C ILE A 359 3.27 4.42 -16.28
N PHE A 360 3.83 4.80 -15.13
CA PHE A 360 5.29 4.88 -14.95
C PHE A 360 5.88 3.85 -14.01
N GLY A 361 5.06 3.27 -13.14
CA GLY A 361 5.53 2.36 -12.09
C GLY A 361 4.72 1.08 -12.02
N GLY A 362 4.08 0.89 -10.88
CA GLY A 362 3.22 -0.25 -10.59
C GLY A 362 3.05 -0.40 -9.09
N PHE A 363 2.50 -1.52 -8.67
CA PHE A 363 2.30 -1.83 -7.26
C PHE A 363 3.05 -3.10 -6.87
N GLY A 364 3.72 -3.08 -5.71
CA GLY A 364 4.39 -4.25 -5.14
C GLY A 364 5.91 -4.23 -5.26
N LYS A 365 6.54 -5.37 -4.97
CA LYS A 365 8.00 -5.51 -5.05
C LYS A 365 8.47 -5.36 -6.50
N SER A 366 9.66 -4.76 -6.68
CA SER A 366 10.26 -4.53 -7.99
C SER A 366 9.41 -3.70 -8.97
N TRP A 367 8.50 -2.86 -8.47
CA TRP A 367 7.60 -2.05 -9.30
C TRP A 367 8.27 -1.11 -10.31
N ARG A 368 9.57 -0.79 -10.14
CA ARG A 368 10.39 -0.02 -11.11
C ARG A 368 10.76 -0.79 -12.37
N ARG A 369 10.44 -2.07 -12.47
CA ARG A 369 10.83 -2.94 -13.58
C ARG A 369 9.59 -3.55 -14.20
N ALA A 370 9.59 -3.71 -15.53
CA ALA A 370 8.60 -4.49 -16.23
C ALA A 370 8.67 -5.96 -15.80
N ASP A 371 7.52 -6.64 -15.74
CA ASP A 371 7.45 -8.05 -15.36
C ASP A 371 8.15 -8.93 -16.39
N HIS A 372 9.27 -9.53 -16.02
CA HIS A 372 10.08 -10.32 -16.95
C HIS A 372 9.35 -11.56 -17.45
N ARG A 373 8.35 -12.07 -16.71
CA ARG A 373 7.53 -13.21 -17.15
C ARG A 373 6.65 -12.88 -18.36
N LEU A 374 6.49 -11.59 -18.68
CA LEU A 374 5.69 -11.11 -19.81
C LEU A 374 6.55 -10.49 -20.91
N PHE A 375 7.62 -9.79 -20.53
CA PHE A 375 8.37 -8.94 -21.45
C PHE A 375 9.81 -9.42 -21.69
N TYR A 376 10.27 -10.47 -21.00
CA TYR A 376 11.58 -11.06 -21.21
C TYR A 376 11.65 -12.52 -20.73
N GLU A 377 10.77 -13.37 -21.29
CA GLU A 377 10.61 -14.77 -20.88
C GLU A 377 11.94 -15.56 -20.97
N GLU A 378 12.75 -15.29 -21.99
CA GLU A 378 14.08 -15.89 -22.19
C GLU A 378 15.05 -15.71 -21.00
N TYR A 379 14.86 -14.66 -20.19
CA TYR A 379 15.65 -14.44 -18.97
C TYR A 379 15.58 -15.63 -18.03
N TYR A 380 14.41 -16.28 -17.96
CA TYR A 380 14.17 -17.43 -17.10
C TYR A 380 14.42 -18.75 -17.83
N GLU A 381 13.94 -18.89 -19.07
CA GLU A 381 14.07 -20.12 -19.87
C GLU A 381 15.53 -20.55 -20.03
N LYS A 382 16.42 -19.62 -20.41
CA LYS A 382 17.86 -19.90 -20.59
C LYS A 382 18.56 -20.32 -19.30
N ASN A 383 17.95 -20.04 -18.14
CA ASN A 383 18.51 -20.32 -16.83
C ASN A 383 17.72 -21.40 -16.07
N ASN A 384 16.78 -22.10 -16.72
CA ASN A 384 15.90 -23.09 -16.09
C ASN A 384 15.26 -22.56 -14.79
N ASP A 385 14.75 -21.33 -14.86
CA ASP A 385 14.15 -20.56 -13.76
C ASP A 385 15.04 -20.33 -12.53
N ARG A 386 16.38 -20.48 -12.67
CA ARG A 386 17.35 -20.18 -11.60
C ARG A 386 17.74 -18.70 -11.54
N LYS A 387 16.73 -17.82 -11.54
CA LYS A 387 16.89 -16.36 -11.50
C LYS A 387 15.81 -15.72 -10.63
N PRO A 388 16.09 -14.56 -10.01
CA PRO A 388 15.11 -13.87 -9.19
C PRO A 388 13.94 -13.37 -10.03
N LEU A 389 12.72 -13.45 -9.48
CA LEU A 389 11.54 -12.82 -10.08
C LEU A 389 11.69 -11.30 -10.09
N ILE A 390 11.69 -10.70 -11.29
CA ILE A 390 11.84 -9.25 -11.49
C ILE A 390 10.57 -8.65 -12.08
N GLY A 391 10.15 -7.53 -11.49
CA GLY A 391 9.09 -6.68 -11.99
C GLY A 391 7.69 -7.05 -11.53
N CYS A 392 6.74 -6.21 -11.94
CA CYS A 392 5.31 -6.44 -11.77
C CYS A 392 4.55 -5.84 -12.95
N HIS A 393 3.33 -6.30 -13.18
CA HIS A 393 2.47 -5.75 -14.24
C HIS A 393 1.06 -5.52 -13.74
N TRP A 394 0.58 -4.29 -13.94
CA TRP A 394 -0.76 -3.86 -13.59
C TRP A 394 -1.43 -3.18 -14.78
N GLN A 395 -2.73 -3.43 -14.92
CA GLN A 395 -3.58 -2.81 -15.93
C GLN A 395 -5.00 -2.59 -15.39
N TRP A 396 -5.69 -1.60 -15.93
CA TRP A 396 -7.13 -1.46 -15.70
C TRP A 396 -7.89 -2.56 -16.44
N LYS A 397 -8.94 -3.10 -15.83
CA LYS A 397 -9.79 -4.13 -16.43
C LYS A 397 -11.23 -3.63 -16.45
N LYS A 398 -11.80 -3.47 -17.65
CA LYS A 398 -13.21 -3.06 -17.93
C LYS A 398 -13.63 -1.72 -17.26
N GLY A 399 -14.47 -0.95 -17.95
CA GLY A 399 -15.11 0.25 -17.36
C GLY A 399 -14.21 1.48 -17.23
N ARG A 400 -14.79 2.66 -17.48
CA ARG A 400 -14.23 4.02 -17.28
C ARG A 400 -12.82 4.31 -17.85
N TYR A 401 -12.31 3.50 -18.76
CA TYR A 401 -11.04 3.74 -19.45
C TYR A 401 -10.90 5.18 -20.01
N ALA A 402 -11.97 5.83 -20.48
CA ALA A 402 -11.91 7.22 -20.94
C ALA A 402 -11.45 8.20 -19.83
N ARG A 403 -11.79 7.91 -18.57
CA ARG A 403 -11.29 8.64 -17.40
C ARG A 403 -9.86 8.25 -17.07
N ASP A 404 -9.53 6.96 -17.09
CA ASP A 404 -8.32 6.44 -16.42
C ASP A 404 -7.13 6.26 -17.36
N VAL A 405 -7.39 5.96 -18.63
CA VAL A 405 -6.39 5.89 -19.69
C VAL A 405 -6.25 7.29 -20.29
N LYS A 406 -5.15 7.98 -19.95
CA LYS A 406 -4.83 9.33 -20.48
C LYS A 406 -3.68 9.35 -21.48
N VAL A 407 -2.89 8.28 -21.51
CA VAL A 407 -1.76 8.14 -22.42
C VAL A 407 -2.09 7.09 -23.46
N TYR A 408 -2.32 7.56 -24.70
CA TYR A 408 -2.62 6.71 -25.88
C TYR A 408 -1.41 6.55 -26.80
N GLY A 409 -0.26 7.06 -26.39
CA GLY A 409 0.97 7.09 -27.16
C GLY A 409 1.94 8.14 -26.59
N SER A 410 3.16 8.17 -27.12
CA SER A 410 4.24 9.02 -26.61
C SER A 410 3.90 10.50 -26.55
N LYS A 411 3.16 11.03 -27.55
CA LYS A 411 2.76 12.45 -27.60
C LYS A 411 1.85 12.91 -26.44
N TYR A 412 1.22 12.00 -25.71
CA TYR A 412 0.33 12.32 -24.59
C TYR A 412 1.07 12.41 -23.25
N VAL A 413 2.33 11.96 -23.19
CA VAL A 413 3.08 11.83 -21.94
C VAL A 413 3.35 13.17 -21.28
N THR A 414 3.85 14.16 -22.04
CA THR A 414 4.17 15.50 -21.52
C THR A 414 2.94 16.16 -20.89
N ASN A 415 1.87 16.27 -21.67
CA ASN A 415 0.60 16.86 -21.21
C ASN A 415 -0.01 16.11 -20.02
N PHE A 416 0.18 14.79 -19.92
CA PHE A 416 -0.24 14.04 -18.72
C PHE A 416 0.56 14.46 -17.48
N LEU A 417 1.88 14.55 -17.60
CA LEU A 417 2.76 14.94 -16.50
C LEU A 417 2.54 16.39 -16.06
N ASP A 418 2.27 17.29 -17.01
CA ASP A 418 1.96 18.70 -16.71
C ASP A 418 0.66 18.82 -15.90
N LYS A 419 -0.39 18.06 -16.27
CA LYS A 419 -1.65 18.00 -15.51
C LYS A 419 -1.48 17.37 -14.12
N LEU A 420 -0.61 16.38 -13.97
CA LEU A 420 -0.27 15.83 -12.67
C LEU A 420 0.42 16.89 -11.80
N GLN A 421 1.36 17.67 -12.35
CA GLN A 421 2.01 18.75 -11.63
C GLN A 421 1.01 19.86 -11.26
N GLU A 422 0.09 20.21 -12.17
CA GLU A 422 -0.99 21.17 -11.90
C GLU A 422 -1.87 20.70 -10.74
N ALA A 423 -2.39 19.47 -10.80
CA ALA A 423 -3.20 18.90 -9.72
C ALA A 423 -2.48 18.86 -8.36
N ALA A 424 -1.16 18.64 -8.37
CA ALA A 424 -0.33 18.70 -7.16
C ALA A 424 -0.11 20.13 -6.67
N ARG A 425 0.11 21.11 -7.57
CA ARG A 425 0.22 22.54 -7.22
C ARG A 425 -1.09 23.05 -6.64
N ASP A 426 -2.22 22.74 -7.26
CA ASP A 426 -3.55 23.13 -6.78
C ASP A 426 -3.76 22.65 -5.34
N TRP A 427 -3.47 21.37 -5.08
CA TRP A 427 -3.57 20.83 -3.72
C TRP A 427 -2.66 21.59 -2.74
N LEU A 428 -1.40 21.80 -3.09
CA LEU A 428 -0.41 22.45 -2.24
C LEU A 428 -0.75 23.92 -1.96
N GLN A 429 -1.26 24.66 -2.95
CA GLN A 429 -1.63 26.07 -2.81
C GLN A 429 -2.85 26.30 -1.91
N LEU A 430 -3.73 25.30 -1.78
CA LEU A 430 -4.85 25.33 -0.84
C LEU A 430 -4.40 25.14 0.62
N GLN A 431 -3.17 24.70 0.86
CA GLN A 431 -2.68 24.44 2.21
C GLN A 431 -2.14 25.72 2.85
N GLU A 432 -2.57 25.99 4.07
CA GLU A 432 -2.06 27.11 4.86
C GLU A 432 -0.54 27.03 4.99
N ASN A 433 0.13 28.17 4.79
CA ASN A 433 1.58 28.34 4.95
C ASN A 433 2.46 27.51 3.99
N VAL A 434 1.91 26.90 2.95
CA VAL A 434 2.71 26.22 1.92
C VAL A 434 3.09 27.21 0.83
N LYS A 435 4.40 27.41 0.63
CA LYS A 435 4.94 28.16 -0.50
C LYS A 435 5.48 27.17 -1.53
N LEU A 436 5.01 27.29 -2.76
CA LEU A 436 5.69 26.66 -3.90
C LEU A 436 7.04 27.37 -4.08
N THR A 437 8.11 26.60 -4.21
CA THR A 437 9.47 27.13 -4.30
C THR A 437 10.23 26.48 -5.43
N ALA A 438 11.15 27.23 -6.04
CA ALA A 438 12.15 26.63 -6.94
C ALA A 438 13.12 25.70 -6.18
N ASN A 439 13.24 25.85 -4.86
CA ASN A 439 14.03 24.99 -3.97
C ASN A 439 13.31 23.65 -3.74
N TYR A 440 13.27 22.81 -4.76
CA TYR A 440 12.77 21.44 -4.65
C TYR A 440 13.69 20.58 -3.75
N ALA A 441 13.26 19.37 -3.38
CA ALA A 441 14.03 18.42 -2.57
C ALA A 441 15.27 17.87 -3.33
N THR A 442 16.31 18.69 -3.47
CA THR A 442 17.55 18.38 -4.20
C THR A 442 18.30 17.18 -3.63
N GLY A 443 18.18 16.91 -2.33
CA GLY A 443 18.81 15.75 -1.67
C GLY A 443 18.13 14.40 -1.94
N TRP A 444 16.90 14.36 -2.46
CA TRP A 444 16.17 13.09 -2.63
C TRP A 444 16.51 12.41 -3.95
N ARG A 445 16.85 11.12 -3.97
CA ARG A 445 17.17 10.40 -5.21
C ARG A 445 16.11 10.55 -6.30
N GLU A 446 14.83 10.48 -5.95
CA GLU A 446 13.73 10.41 -6.91
C GLU A 446 12.77 11.62 -6.85
N ALA A 447 13.25 12.84 -6.55
CA ALA A 447 12.42 14.05 -6.63
C ALA A 447 12.01 14.35 -8.08
N TRP A 448 10.72 14.60 -8.33
CA TRP A 448 10.16 14.76 -9.68
C TRP A 448 10.20 16.22 -10.14
N HIS A 449 11.40 16.70 -10.47
CA HIS A 449 11.65 18.05 -10.99
C HIS A 449 12.18 17.97 -12.44
N PRO A 450 11.86 18.92 -13.35
CA PRO A 450 12.35 18.90 -14.73
C PRO A 450 13.87 18.82 -14.87
N ASP A 451 14.63 19.36 -13.91
CA ASP A 451 16.09 19.27 -13.88
C ASP A 451 16.64 17.94 -13.34
N LYS A 452 15.78 17.05 -12.82
CA LYS A 452 16.21 15.86 -12.06
C LYS A 452 15.68 14.54 -12.59
N VAL A 453 14.62 14.57 -13.39
CA VAL A 453 14.07 13.37 -14.00
C VAL A 453 13.84 13.59 -15.48
N MET A 454 14.21 12.58 -16.27
CA MET A 454 14.03 12.53 -17.71
C MET A 454 13.16 11.33 -18.04
N VAL A 455 12.17 11.54 -18.90
CA VAL A 455 11.32 10.46 -19.40
C VAL A 455 11.64 10.25 -20.87
N TRP A 456 12.01 9.04 -21.22
CA TRP A 456 12.22 8.59 -22.58
C TRP A 456 11.18 7.54 -22.93
N GLY A 457 10.71 7.50 -24.18
CA GLY A 457 9.80 6.45 -24.60
C GLY A 457 9.77 6.15 -26.07
N ARG A 458 9.33 4.93 -26.37
CA ARG A 458 9.09 4.41 -27.73
C ARG A 458 7.84 3.55 -27.79
N ILE A 459 7.34 3.28 -28.99
CA ILE A 459 6.23 2.35 -29.20
C ILE A 459 6.80 0.97 -29.50
N ALA A 460 6.55 0.00 -28.62
CA ALA A 460 6.81 -1.41 -28.85
C ALA A 460 5.57 -2.04 -29.51
N SER A 461 5.77 -2.78 -30.60
CA SER A 461 4.66 -3.36 -31.38
C SER A 461 3.89 -4.45 -30.62
N ASN A 462 4.57 -5.19 -29.75
CA ASN A 462 4.04 -6.29 -28.92
C ASN A 462 4.84 -6.41 -27.61
N LYS A 463 4.60 -7.47 -26.83
CA LYS A 463 5.26 -7.71 -25.53
C LYS A 463 6.72 -8.14 -25.68
N GLU A 464 7.07 -8.76 -26.80
CA GLU A 464 8.42 -9.26 -27.13
C GLU A 464 9.34 -8.16 -27.65
N SER A 465 8.78 -7.06 -28.17
CA SER A 465 9.50 -5.92 -28.75
C SER A 465 10.05 -4.92 -27.71
N SER A 466 10.39 -5.36 -26.49
CA SER A 466 11.07 -4.49 -25.52
C SER A 466 12.57 -4.46 -25.80
N GLU A 467 13.14 -3.29 -26.11
CA GLU A 467 14.60 -3.16 -26.28
C GLU A 467 15.28 -2.97 -24.94
N ALA A 468 14.71 -2.07 -24.13
CA ALA A 468 15.41 -1.57 -22.97
C ALA A 468 15.60 -2.66 -21.92
N ILE A 469 14.70 -3.65 -21.88
CA ILE A 469 14.83 -4.79 -20.96
C ILE A 469 16.15 -5.54 -21.17
N GLN A 470 16.66 -5.63 -22.41
CA GLN A 470 17.92 -6.31 -22.69
C GLN A 470 19.11 -5.49 -22.17
N TRP A 471 19.07 -4.16 -22.29
CA TRP A 471 20.10 -3.25 -21.77
C TRP A 471 20.20 -3.29 -20.24
N LEU A 472 19.13 -3.69 -19.55
CA LEU A 472 19.15 -3.87 -18.10
C LEU A 472 19.90 -5.13 -17.65
N HIS A 473 20.27 -6.03 -18.58
CA HIS A 473 20.98 -7.29 -18.28
C HIS A 473 22.26 -7.50 -19.11
N GLY A 474 22.60 -6.58 -20.00
CA GLY A 474 23.75 -6.69 -20.90
C GLY A 474 24.18 -5.35 -21.50
N SER A 475 25.13 -5.39 -22.42
CA SER A 475 25.62 -4.21 -23.13
C SER A 475 24.53 -3.61 -24.03
N TYR A 476 24.30 -2.30 -23.93
CA TYR A 476 23.49 -1.58 -24.92
C TYR A 476 24.29 -1.24 -26.18
N GLN A 477 25.62 -1.20 -26.07
CA GLN A 477 26.54 -1.08 -27.19
C GLN A 477 27.57 -2.20 -27.14
N LYS A 478 27.61 -3.04 -28.19
CA LYS A 478 28.59 -4.12 -28.31
C LYS A 478 29.96 -3.57 -28.72
N ARG A 479 31.01 -4.23 -28.26
CA ARG A 479 32.39 -3.95 -28.68
C ARG A 479 32.58 -4.20 -30.17
N ASP A 480 33.20 -3.26 -30.87
CA ASP A 480 33.76 -3.48 -32.21
C ASP A 480 35.24 -3.08 -32.22
N ASN A 481 36.11 -4.10 -32.30
CA ASN A 481 37.55 -3.89 -32.32
C ASN A 481 38.05 -3.23 -33.61
N LYS A 482 37.35 -3.41 -34.74
CA LYS A 482 37.76 -2.84 -36.04
C LYS A 482 37.44 -1.35 -36.10
N ALA A 483 36.29 -0.95 -35.55
CA ALA A 483 35.87 0.44 -35.47
C ALA A 483 36.33 1.15 -34.17
N GLN A 484 37.07 0.47 -33.30
CA GLN A 484 37.49 0.96 -31.97
C GLN A 484 36.32 1.41 -31.08
N ILE A 485 35.16 0.76 -31.22
CA ILE A 485 33.97 1.06 -30.43
C ILE A 485 34.02 0.23 -29.14
N PRO A 486 34.03 0.87 -27.95
CA PRO A 486 34.03 0.15 -26.68
C PRO A 486 32.68 -0.51 -26.42
N GLU A 487 32.68 -1.57 -25.61
CA GLU A 487 31.45 -2.09 -25.02
C GLU A 487 30.95 -1.12 -23.95
N LEU A 488 29.66 -0.79 -23.98
CA LEU A 488 29.03 0.05 -22.95
C LEU A 488 27.81 -0.66 -22.37
N SER A 489 27.65 -0.57 -21.05
CA SER A 489 26.59 -1.23 -20.29
C SER A 489 26.16 -0.39 -19.09
N ILE A 490 24.88 -0.47 -18.75
CA ILE A 490 24.35 0.06 -17.49
C ILE A 490 24.06 -1.05 -16.47
N TYR A 491 24.36 -2.31 -16.79
CA TYR A 491 24.12 -3.43 -15.88
C TYR A 491 24.99 -3.33 -14.62
N LYS A 492 24.36 -3.39 -13.44
CA LYS A 492 25.03 -3.24 -12.14
C LYS A 492 25.72 -1.88 -11.91
N SER A 493 25.28 -0.83 -12.61
CA SER A 493 25.74 0.56 -12.42
C SER A 493 24.85 1.34 -11.43
N SER A 494 25.11 2.64 -11.25
CA SER A 494 24.22 3.54 -10.51
C SER A 494 22.84 3.70 -11.16
N VAL A 495 22.74 3.49 -12.48
CA VAL A 495 21.51 3.58 -13.26
C VAL A 495 20.60 2.40 -12.96
N THR A 496 21.09 1.16 -13.07
CA THR A 496 20.26 -0.04 -12.86
C THR A 496 20.27 -0.56 -11.43
N GLY A 497 21.25 -0.14 -10.62
CA GLY A 497 21.46 -0.56 -9.24
C GLY A 497 22.27 -1.84 -9.13
N ARG A 498 22.77 -2.11 -7.94
CA ARG A 498 23.51 -3.32 -7.57
C ARG A 498 23.19 -3.72 -6.13
N VAL A 499 23.72 -4.84 -5.67
CA VAL A 499 23.54 -5.26 -4.26
C VAL A 499 23.97 -4.11 -3.34
N GLY A 500 23.05 -3.64 -2.49
CA GLY A 500 23.29 -2.52 -1.57
C GLY A 500 23.03 -1.12 -2.15
N GLN A 501 22.75 -0.97 -3.45
CA GLN A 501 22.52 0.31 -4.11
C GLN A 501 21.27 0.27 -5.00
N ILE A 502 20.29 1.14 -4.70
CA ILE A 502 19.08 1.27 -5.52
C ILE A 502 19.41 2.03 -6.81
N GLY A 503 18.98 1.47 -7.93
CA GLY A 503 19.11 2.07 -9.24
C GLY A 503 18.24 3.32 -9.41
N ARG A 504 18.66 4.18 -10.33
CA ARG A 504 18.02 5.45 -10.69
C ARG A 504 17.17 5.39 -11.96
N LEU A 505 16.85 4.20 -12.44
CA LEU A 505 16.04 3.97 -13.64
C LEU A 505 14.77 3.20 -13.32
N TRP A 506 13.65 3.62 -13.87
CA TRP A 506 12.40 2.85 -13.94
C TRP A 506 12.15 2.44 -15.39
N HIS A 507 11.72 1.21 -15.60
CA HIS A 507 11.39 0.64 -16.90
C HIS A 507 9.97 0.11 -16.86
N ARG A 508 9.14 0.58 -17.80
CA ARG A 508 7.73 0.20 -17.88
C ARG A 508 7.32 -0.14 -19.29
N MET A 509 6.61 -1.27 -19.43
CA MET A 509 5.86 -1.65 -20.62
C MET A 509 4.38 -1.34 -20.35
N TYR A 510 3.92 -0.15 -20.73
CA TYR A 510 2.56 0.32 -20.49
C TYR A 510 1.64 -0.06 -21.66
N PRO A 511 0.54 -0.80 -21.43
CA PRO A 511 -0.32 -1.27 -22.51
C PRO A 511 -1.02 -0.10 -23.20
N LEU A 512 -0.92 -0.02 -24.53
CA LEU A 512 -1.57 1.02 -25.31
C LEU A 512 -3.00 0.65 -25.66
N MET A 513 -3.84 1.68 -25.62
CA MET A 513 -5.23 1.61 -26.07
C MET A 513 -5.37 2.46 -27.32
N LYS A 514 -6.24 2.04 -28.25
CA LYS A 514 -6.65 2.82 -29.41
C LYS A 514 -8.01 3.45 -29.15
N LEU A 515 -8.17 4.72 -29.49
CA LEU A 515 -9.47 5.39 -29.44
C LEU A 515 -10.26 5.05 -30.70
N GLU A 516 -11.41 4.40 -30.53
CA GLU A 516 -12.35 4.05 -31.61
C GLU A 516 -13.71 4.71 -31.36
N PRO A 517 -14.50 5.03 -32.40
CA PRO A 517 -15.86 5.54 -32.23
C PRO A 517 -16.71 4.59 -31.37
N ASP A 518 -17.55 5.15 -30.49
CA ASP A 518 -18.52 4.36 -29.72
C ASP A 518 -19.58 3.80 -30.69
N PRO A 519 -19.83 2.49 -30.70
CA PRO A 519 -20.88 1.88 -31.52
C PRO A 519 -22.27 2.48 -31.30
N ASN A 520 -22.53 3.04 -30.11
CA ASN A 520 -23.82 3.61 -29.74
C ASN A 520 -23.88 5.15 -29.86
N ASP A 521 -22.73 5.81 -30.04
CA ASP A 521 -22.63 7.27 -30.14
C ASP A 521 -21.36 7.68 -30.90
N SER A 522 -21.49 7.91 -32.21
CA SER A 522 -20.35 8.24 -33.08
C SER A 522 -19.59 9.51 -32.69
N THR A 523 -20.14 10.36 -31.82
CA THR A 523 -19.47 11.55 -31.28
C THR A 523 -18.49 11.24 -30.14
N LYS A 524 -18.63 10.07 -29.51
CA LYS A 524 -17.77 9.62 -28.42
C LYS A 524 -16.71 8.65 -28.95
N LYS A 525 -15.53 8.69 -28.35
CA LYS A 525 -14.48 7.70 -28.59
C LYS A 525 -14.30 6.85 -27.35
N ILE A 526 -14.33 5.54 -27.53
CA ILE A 526 -14.03 4.55 -26.51
C ILE A 526 -12.63 3.97 -26.73
N PRO A 527 -11.84 3.81 -25.66
CA PRO A 527 -10.53 3.18 -25.75
C PRO A 527 -10.65 1.66 -25.80
N LYS A 528 -9.94 1.03 -26.74
CA LYS A 528 -9.86 -0.43 -26.89
C LYS A 528 -8.41 -0.93 -26.77
N PRO A 529 -8.18 -2.11 -26.17
CA PRO A 529 -6.83 -2.68 -26.08
C PRO A 529 -6.18 -2.89 -27.44
N THR A 530 -4.87 -2.74 -27.48
CA THR A 530 -4.02 -3.09 -28.63
C THR A 530 -2.99 -4.13 -28.20
N ALA A 531 -2.29 -4.73 -29.17
CA ALA A 531 -1.12 -5.57 -28.87
C ALA A 531 0.09 -4.73 -28.43
N SER A 532 0.09 -3.42 -28.70
CA SER A 532 1.27 -2.56 -28.57
C SER A 532 1.42 -1.97 -27.17
N TYR A 533 2.65 -1.58 -26.85
CA TYR A 533 3.02 -1.01 -25.56
C TYR A 533 3.78 0.30 -25.77
N LEU A 534 3.63 1.22 -24.82
CA LEU A 534 4.52 2.35 -24.66
C LEU A 534 5.63 1.90 -23.70
N GLU A 535 6.82 1.69 -24.26
CA GLU A 535 8.02 1.37 -23.49
C GLU A 535 8.60 2.68 -22.95
N LEU A 536 8.63 2.82 -21.63
CA LEU A 536 9.07 4.02 -20.92
C LEU A 536 10.33 3.75 -20.10
N LEU A 537 11.29 4.66 -20.19
CA LEU A 537 12.42 4.77 -19.28
C LEU A 537 12.32 6.09 -18.52
N THR A 538 12.19 6.00 -17.20
CA THR A 538 12.27 7.16 -16.30
C THR A 538 13.62 7.13 -15.62
N ILE A 539 14.45 8.14 -15.89
CA ILE A 539 15.83 8.18 -15.43
C ILE A 539 15.99 9.37 -14.51
N PHE A 540 16.61 9.17 -13.35
CA PHE A 540 17.03 10.21 -12.41
C PHE A 540 18.54 10.38 -12.51
N PRO A 541 19.05 11.26 -13.41
CA PRO A 541 20.46 11.27 -13.76
C PRO A 541 21.38 11.51 -12.55
N ASP A 542 22.58 10.96 -12.62
CA ASP A 542 23.71 11.32 -11.77
C ASP A 542 24.95 11.60 -12.63
N ASP A 543 26.02 12.07 -11.99
CA ASP A 543 27.23 12.52 -12.68
C ASP A 543 28.19 11.37 -13.02
N SER A 544 27.72 10.11 -13.00
CA SER A 544 28.55 8.95 -13.36
C SER A 544 28.69 8.81 -14.87
N ASP A 545 29.87 8.35 -15.32
CA ASP A 545 30.13 8.08 -16.73
C ASP A 545 29.12 7.10 -17.33
N ASP A 546 28.73 6.06 -16.59
CA ASP A 546 27.71 5.10 -17.02
C ASP A 546 26.37 5.79 -17.32
N CYS A 547 25.96 6.75 -16.51
CA CYS A 547 24.73 7.51 -16.71
C CYS A 547 24.84 8.46 -17.89
N LEU A 548 25.93 9.25 -17.97
CA LEU A 548 26.14 10.22 -19.04
C LEU A 548 26.26 9.54 -20.41
N ASN A 549 27.02 8.43 -20.49
CA ASN A 549 27.16 7.64 -21.71
C ASN A 549 25.83 7.02 -22.14
N PHE A 550 25.03 6.53 -21.19
CA PHE A 550 23.72 5.96 -21.50
C PHE A 550 22.72 7.01 -21.99
N LEU A 551 22.72 8.22 -21.40
CA LEU A 551 21.88 9.33 -21.87
C LEU A 551 22.29 9.79 -23.27
N LYS A 552 23.59 9.86 -23.54
CA LYS A 552 24.10 10.11 -24.89
C LYS A 552 23.64 9.03 -25.88
N PHE A 553 23.78 7.76 -25.51
CA PHE A 553 23.28 6.64 -26.32
C PHE A 553 21.78 6.77 -26.63
N LEU A 554 20.95 7.10 -25.64
CA LEU A 554 19.51 7.30 -25.87
C LEU A 554 19.19 8.47 -26.81
N ALA A 555 19.99 9.54 -26.76
CA ALA A 555 19.85 10.67 -27.67
C ALA A 555 20.25 10.30 -29.11
N ASP A 556 21.27 9.46 -29.27
CA ASP A 556 21.85 9.08 -30.57
C ASP A 556 21.12 7.89 -31.24
N ASP A 557 20.60 6.93 -30.46
CA ASP A 557 19.94 5.70 -30.92
C ASP A 557 18.70 5.97 -31.80
N GLY A 558 18.02 7.09 -31.56
CA GLY A 558 16.88 7.55 -32.36
C GLY A 558 15.57 6.76 -32.19
N GLN A 559 15.58 5.60 -31.50
CA GLN A 559 14.36 4.83 -31.25
C GLN A 559 13.58 5.35 -30.04
N PHE A 560 14.28 5.74 -28.98
CA PHE A 560 13.68 6.41 -27.83
C PHE A 560 13.66 7.92 -28.04
N LYS A 561 12.51 8.54 -27.75
CA LYS A 561 12.38 10.00 -27.76
C LYS A 561 12.30 10.50 -26.33
N GLN A 562 13.00 11.58 -26.02
CA GLN A 562 12.77 12.29 -24.77
C GLN A 562 11.37 12.92 -24.80
N LEU A 563 10.53 12.53 -23.85
CA LEU A 563 9.13 12.95 -23.74
C LEU A 563 8.93 14.01 -22.65
N TRP A 564 9.80 14.06 -21.64
CA TRP A 564 9.70 15.02 -20.54
C TRP A 564 11.06 15.24 -19.85
N GLY A 565 11.17 16.37 -19.14
CA GLY A 565 12.37 16.81 -18.43
C GLY A 565 13.18 17.79 -19.25
N LYS A 566 14.21 18.37 -18.65
CA LYS A 566 15.15 19.27 -19.34
C LYS A 566 15.77 18.54 -20.53
N PRO A 567 15.79 19.13 -21.74
CA PRO A 567 16.40 18.51 -22.90
C PRO A 567 17.86 18.10 -22.60
N TRP A 568 18.21 16.86 -22.97
CA TRP A 568 19.60 16.43 -23.00
C TRP A 568 20.40 17.37 -23.92
N LYS A 569 21.59 17.75 -23.48
CA LYS A 569 22.49 18.65 -24.23
C LYS A 569 23.79 17.96 -24.55
#